data_AF-L0DIK1-F1
#
_entry.id   AF-L0DIK1-F1
#
_cell.length_a   1.000
_cell.length_b   1.000
_cell.length_c   1.000
_cell.angle_alpha   90.00
_cell.angle_beta   90.00
_cell.angle_gamma   90.00
#
_symmetry.space_group_name_H-M   'P 1'
#
loop_
_entity.id
_entity.type
_entity.pdbx_description
1 polymer ?
#
loop_
_entity_poly.entity_id
_entity_poly.type
_entity_poly.pdbx_seq_one_letter_code
_entity_poly.pdbx_strand_id
1 'polypeptide(L)'
;MDEILVEVRNNVAQPRPARVVEPWDRKDRPQVPEPTTAQRLGITPRFSDPIPLSAIDPNVPYLIVDEYDRILCPDNYGQSYWDYMFFGKFEDYAGYVLGTQFSMNPLAGYAALHLGPPHSQVALYAYGSSTKYEYLIYGQPGYAKSPIARMKAVNSSGDHFNLRYEIAGGDMYLCCDAASWNWAYVGNTTYRRIPLTARKFYLRKADLFTLFRETWPSADINEMSFRNLDDEYELVHAAKASQIYNNSGLGNFRYVKEVFDCDDFGYVMKAAASKQAYDDNRAAGGAVVRPYALGFVWGISGPYSHVANVFVDYTGTVKILEPQSGRIVDGKDWQYDSNHKYKPYFICL
;
A
#
# COMPACT_ATOMS: atom_id res chain seq x y z
N MET A 1 -81.65 14.19 -24.90
CA MET A 1 -80.87 12.93 -24.92
C MET A 1 -79.46 13.43 -25.06
N ASP A 2 -78.82 13.64 -23.92
CA ASP A 2 -77.66 14.52 -23.83
C ASP A 2 -76.46 13.62 -23.50
N GLU A 3 -75.59 13.47 -24.50
CA GLU A 3 -74.36 12.68 -24.40
C GLU A 3 -73.33 13.40 -23.53
N ILE A 4 -72.84 12.68 -22.53
CA ILE A 4 -71.78 13.11 -21.62
C ILE A 4 -70.43 12.90 -22.33
N LEU A 5 -69.77 13.99 -22.70
CA LEU A 5 -68.37 14.00 -23.15
C LEU A 5 -67.44 13.91 -21.93
N VAL A 6 -66.73 12.78 -21.81
CA VAL A 6 -65.65 12.58 -20.84
C VAL A 6 -64.34 13.06 -21.46
N GLU A 7 -63.80 14.17 -20.95
CA GLU A 7 -62.48 14.70 -21.32
C GLU A 7 -61.38 13.89 -20.61
N VAL A 8 -60.66 13.05 -21.37
CA VAL A 8 -59.46 12.35 -20.86
C VAL A 8 -58.28 13.32 -20.91
N ARG A 9 -57.90 13.88 -19.76
CA ARG A 9 -56.66 14.67 -19.62
C ARG A 9 -55.46 13.74 -19.55
N ASN A 10 -54.75 13.57 -20.66
CA ASN A 10 -53.42 12.96 -20.70
C ASN A 10 -52.38 13.94 -20.11
N ASN A 11 -52.13 13.83 -18.80
CA ASN A 11 -50.97 14.45 -18.16
C ASN A 11 -49.70 13.67 -18.49
N VAL A 12 -49.13 13.88 -19.68
CA VAL A 12 -47.74 13.49 -19.95
C VAL A 12 -46.84 14.58 -19.39
N ALA A 13 -46.23 14.31 -18.24
CA ALA A 13 -45.20 15.19 -17.69
C ALA A 13 -44.06 15.30 -18.71
N GLN A 14 -43.87 16.51 -19.25
CA GLN A 14 -42.69 16.85 -20.03
C GLN A 14 -41.45 16.59 -19.15
N PRO A 15 -40.46 15.79 -19.61
CA PRO A 15 -39.22 15.64 -18.86
C PRO A 15 -38.58 17.02 -18.72
N ARG A 16 -38.32 17.43 -17.47
CA ARG A 16 -37.56 18.67 -17.22
C ARG A 16 -36.23 18.55 -17.98
N PRO A 17 -35.79 19.59 -18.70
CA PRO A 17 -34.49 19.57 -19.33
C PRO A 17 -33.45 19.25 -18.25
N ALA A 18 -32.60 18.25 -18.55
CA ALA A 18 -31.50 17.89 -17.69
C ALA A 18 -30.72 19.15 -17.36
N ARG A 19 -30.65 19.49 -16.08
CA ARG A 19 -29.81 20.58 -15.61
C ARG A 19 -28.39 20.20 -16.00
N VAL A 20 -27.82 20.91 -16.97
CA VAL A 20 -26.39 20.85 -17.28
C VAL A 20 -25.70 21.39 -16.03
N VAL A 21 -25.24 20.47 -15.19
CA VAL A 21 -24.36 20.81 -14.07
C VAL A 21 -23.00 21.03 -14.70
N GLU A 22 -22.56 22.28 -14.79
CA GLU A 22 -21.18 22.57 -15.16
C GLU A 22 -20.25 22.06 -14.04
N PRO A 23 -19.18 21.30 -14.35
CA PRO A 23 -18.40 20.57 -13.35
C PRO A 23 -17.46 21.42 -12.47
N TRP A 24 -17.61 22.75 -12.45
CA TRP A 24 -16.57 23.65 -11.95
C TRP A 24 -16.93 24.46 -10.70
N ASP A 25 -18.12 24.26 -10.13
CA ASP A 25 -18.45 24.96 -8.90
C ASP A 25 -17.69 24.33 -7.72
N ARG A 26 -16.81 25.14 -7.09
CA ARG A 26 -16.00 24.84 -5.89
C ARG A 26 -16.80 24.32 -4.66
N LYS A 27 -18.10 24.05 -4.82
CA LYS A 27 -19.05 23.70 -3.76
C LYS A 27 -19.23 22.20 -3.56
N ASP A 28 -18.81 21.37 -4.51
CA ASP A 28 -18.73 19.93 -4.31
C ASP A 28 -17.32 19.55 -3.86
N ARG A 29 -16.81 20.20 -2.81
CA ARG A 29 -15.86 19.48 -1.95
C ARG A 29 -16.63 18.21 -1.57
N PRO A 30 -16.07 17.00 -1.75
CA PRO A 30 -16.56 15.89 -0.96
C PRO A 30 -16.71 16.44 0.45
N GLN A 31 -17.93 16.47 1.00
CA GLN A 31 -18.08 16.76 2.42
C GLN A 31 -17.06 15.86 3.07
N VAL A 32 -16.16 16.46 3.84
CA VAL A 32 -14.95 15.84 4.31
C VAL A 32 -15.34 15.12 5.60
N PRO A 33 -15.81 13.85 5.60
CA PRO A 33 -15.57 13.08 6.80
C PRO A 33 -14.05 13.04 6.92
N GLU A 34 -13.53 13.29 8.11
CA GLU A 34 -12.22 12.75 8.40
C GLU A 34 -12.26 11.27 8.00
N PRO A 35 -11.26 10.74 7.27
CA PRO A 35 -11.21 9.31 7.01
C PRO A 35 -11.42 8.63 8.35
N THR A 36 -12.33 7.65 8.42
CA THR A 36 -12.81 7.10 9.69
C THR A 36 -11.60 6.78 10.56
N THR A 37 -11.43 7.58 11.62
CA THR A 37 -10.27 7.64 12.50
C THR A 37 -9.38 6.39 12.45
N ALA A 38 -8.12 6.59 12.09
CA ALA A 38 -6.96 5.81 12.51
C ALA A 38 -7.20 4.45 13.16
N GLN A 39 -6.82 3.38 12.45
CA GLN A 39 -6.23 2.22 13.09
C GLN A 39 -4.90 2.65 13.72
N ARG A 40 -4.97 3.27 14.91
CA ARG A 40 -3.77 3.55 15.70
C ARG A 40 -3.14 2.22 16.07
N LEU A 41 -2.06 1.87 15.40
CA LEU A 41 -1.26 0.70 15.75
C LEU A 41 -0.42 0.94 17.03
N GLY A 42 -0.40 2.16 17.56
CA GLY A 42 0.44 2.53 18.69
C GLY A 42 1.94 2.47 18.38
N ILE A 43 2.33 2.27 17.13
CA ILE A 43 3.71 2.22 16.66
C ILE A 43 4.12 3.56 16.08
N THR A 44 5.36 3.99 16.33
CA THR A 44 5.93 5.18 15.70
C THR A 44 6.76 4.73 14.50
N PRO A 45 6.38 5.10 13.27
CA PRO A 45 7.11 4.68 12.09
C PRO A 45 8.50 5.31 12.04
N ARG A 46 9.45 4.59 11.44
CA ARG A 46 10.71 5.19 10.99
C ARG A 46 10.81 5.09 9.48
N PHE A 47 10.91 6.24 8.83
CA PHE A 47 11.22 6.30 7.42
C PHE A 47 12.73 6.25 7.22
N SER A 48 13.15 5.69 6.09
CA SER A 48 14.52 5.87 5.61
C SER A 48 14.84 7.35 5.39
N ASP A 49 16.13 7.62 5.23
CA ASP A 49 16.55 8.82 4.52
C ASP A 49 15.90 8.87 3.12
N PRO A 50 15.64 10.07 2.58
CA PRO A 50 15.12 10.21 1.23
C PRO A 50 15.96 9.46 0.20
N ILE A 51 15.29 8.67 -0.64
CA ILE A 51 15.93 7.93 -1.72
C ILE A 51 16.14 8.90 -2.88
N PRO A 52 17.38 9.07 -3.38
CA PRO A 52 17.65 9.94 -4.50
C PRO A 52 16.81 9.54 -5.73
N LEU A 53 16.28 10.51 -6.47
CA LEU A 53 15.46 10.26 -7.66
C LEU A 53 16.15 9.34 -8.68
N SER A 54 17.48 9.43 -8.81
CA SER A 54 18.28 8.59 -9.71
C SER A 54 18.36 7.12 -9.28
N ALA A 55 18.05 6.82 -8.02
CA ALA A 55 18.08 5.48 -7.43
C ALA A 55 16.68 4.84 -7.34
N ILE A 56 15.62 5.53 -7.77
CA ILE A 56 14.26 4.97 -7.78
C ILE A 56 14.14 3.90 -8.89
N ASP A 57 14.11 2.65 -8.47
CA ASP A 57 13.77 1.50 -9.33
C ASP A 57 12.24 1.37 -9.50
N PRO A 58 11.71 1.40 -10.74
CA PRO A 58 10.28 1.21 -11.00
C PRO A 58 9.74 -0.16 -10.62
N ASN A 59 10.58 -1.15 -10.29
CA ASN A 59 10.14 -2.48 -9.83
C ASN A 59 9.99 -2.56 -8.31
N VAL A 60 10.30 -1.47 -7.60
CA VAL A 60 10.31 -1.43 -6.14
C VAL A 60 9.20 -0.49 -5.65
N PRO A 61 8.39 -0.91 -4.66
CA PRO A 61 7.46 -0.01 -4.00
C PRO A 61 8.18 0.88 -2.97
N TYR A 62 7.75 2.14 -2.92
CA TYR A 62 8.19 3.18 -1.99
C TYR A 62 7.01 3.82 -1.29
N LEU A 63 7.24 4.47 -0.16
CA LEU A 63 6.34 5.46 0.39
C LEU A 63 6.62 6.81 -0.30
N ILE A 64 5.57 7.46 -0.80
CA ILE A 64 5.66 8.85 -1.26
C ILE A 64 5.30 9.74 -0.06
N VAL A 65 6.29 10.46 0.45
CA VAL A 65 6.20 11.24 1.68
C VAL A 65 6.37 12.72 1.38
N ASP A 66 5.49 13.55 1.91
CA ASP A 66 5.58 15.00 1.73
C ASP A 66 6.43 15.73 2.77
N GLU A 67 6.58 17.04 2.61
CA GLU A 67 7.32 17.92 3.53
C GLU A 67 6.75 18.01 4.95
N TYR A 68 5.55 17.46 5.18
CA TYR A 68 4.91 17.39 6.48
C TYR A 68 5.02 16.00 7.11
N ASP A 69 5.83 15.10 6.55
CA ASP A 69 5.95 13.68 6.91
C ASP A 69 4.59 12.97 6.87
N ARG A 70 3.79 13.25 5.83
CA ARG A 70 2.55 12.52 5.52
C ARG A 70 2.77 11.60 4.33
N ILE A 71 2.10 10.46 4.32
CA ILE A 71 2.20 9.45 3.27
C ILE A 71 1.00 9.59 2.33
N LEU A 72 1.25 9.46 1.02
CA LEU A 72 0.20 9.33 0.02
C LEU A 72 -0.56 7.99 0.19
N CYS A 73 -1.85 8.08 0.50
CA CYS A 73 -2.72 6.94 0.80
C CYS A 73 -4.00 6.95 -0.07
N PRO A 74 -4.53 5.79 -0.47
CA PRO A 74 -5.89 5.65 -0.98
C PRO A 74 -6.94 5.71 0.13
N ASP A 75 -8.06 6.38 -0.12
CA ASP A 75 -9.26 6.29 0.73
C ASP A 75 -10.00 4.96 0.52
N ASN A 76 -10.63 4.43 1.58
CA ASN A 76 -11.48 3.22 1.56
C ASN A 76 -10.94 2.02 0.75
N TYR A 77 -9.63 1.75 0.84
CA TYR A 77 -8.92 0.75 0.05
C TYR A 77 -9.72 -0.56 -0.17
N GLY A 78 -10.06 -0.84 -1.43
CA GLY A 78 -10.69 -2.09 -1.87
C GLY A 78 -12.20 -2.18 -1.62
N GLN A 79 -12.84 -1.15 -1.09
CA GLN A 79 -14.29 -1.13 -0.82
C GLN A 79 -15.11 -0.48 -1.96
N SER A 80 -14.46 0.24 -2.88
CA SER A 80 -15.08 0.90 -4.02
C SER A 80 -14.38 0.59 -5.35
N TYR A 81 -15.05 0.91 -6.45
CA TYR A 81 -14.50 0.84 -7.81
C TYR A 81 -13.46 1.95 -8.08
N TRP A 82 -13.60 3.08 -7.39
CA TRP A 82 -12.67 4.19 -7.36
C TRP A 82 -12.86 4.98 -6.05
N ASP A 83 -11.81 5.60 -5.57
CA ASP A 83 -11.86 6.47 -4.38
C ASP A 83 -10.78 7.55 -4.47
N TYR A 84 -10.81 8.51 -3.55
CA TYR A 84 -9.89 9.63 -3.51
C TYR A 84 -8.52 9.28 -2.94
N MET A 85 -7.51 10.06 -3.31
CA MET A 85 -6.17 10.00 -2.74
C MET A 85 -5.98 11.11 -1.71
N PHE A 86 -5.30 10.84 -0.60
CA PHE A 86 -4.97 11.84 0.42
C PHE A 86 -3.55 11.66 0.94
N PHE A 87 -3.01 12.70 1.59
CA PHE A 87 -1.80 12.60 2.41
C PHE A 87 -2.20 12.52 3.87
N GLY A 88 -1.74 11.50 4.60
CA GLY A 88 -2.04 11.31 6.01
C GLY A 88 -0.81 10.91 6.85
N LYS A 89 -0.83 11.26 8.13
CA LYS A 89 0.17 10.79 9.12
C LYS A 89 0.04 9.28 9.35
N PHE A 90 1.15 8.56 9.35
CA PHE A 90 1.11 7.10 9.52
C PHE A 90 0.43 6.69 10.83
N GLU A 91 0.71 7.39 11.93
CA GLU A 91 0.17 7.12 13.26
C GLU A 91 -1.37 7.14 13.27
N ASP A 92 -1.95 7.95 12.38
CA ASP A 92 -3.38 8.13 12.22
C ASP A 92 -3.95 7.39 11.00
N TYR A 93 -3.14 6.81 10.12
CA TYR A 93 -3.64 6.24 8.85
C TYR A 93 -2.90 4.96 8.42
N ALA A 94 -2.25 4.25 9.33
CA ALA A 94 -1.44 3.06 9.02
C ALA A 94 -2.19 2.00 8.18
N GLY A 95 -3.48 1.76 8.47
CA GLY A 95 -4.32 0.84 7.71
C GLY A 95 -4.58 1.21 6.25
N TYR A 96 -4.27 2.45 5.87
CA TYR A 96 -4.42 2.96 4.50
C TYR A 96 -3.08 3.02 3.75
N VAL A 97 -1.95 2.72 4.42
CA VAL A 97 -0.63 2.87 3.81
C VAL A 97 -0.37 1.72 2.84
N LEU A 98 -0.09 2.08 1.59
CA LEU A 98 0.35 1.16 0.55
C LEU A 98 1.68 1.57 -0.04
N GLY A 99 2.42 0.58 -0.52
CA GLY A 99 3.58 0.83 -1.37
C GLY A 99 3.14 1.44 -2.70
N THR A 100 3.82 2.50 -3.12
CA THR A 100 3.65 3.16 -4.41
C THR A 100 4.80 2.79 -5.34
N GLN A 101 4.46 2.37 -6.56
CA GLN A 101 5.41 1.94 -7.57
C GLN A 101 5.22 2.76 -8.85
N PHE A 102 6.31 3.16 -9.49
CA PHE A 102 6.25 3.83 -10.78
C PHE A 102 6.22 2.80 -11.92
N SER A 103 5.38 3.00 -12.94
CA SER A 103 5.30 2.09 -14.09
C SER A 103 6.57 2.03 -14.95
N MET A 104 7.45 3.02 -14.81
CA MET A 104 8.74 3.15 -15.48
C MET A 104 9.59 4.18 -14.71
N ASN A 105 10.87 4.32 -15.09
CA ASN A 105 11.74 5.33 -14.49
C ASN A 105 11.10 6.74 -14.58
N PRO A 106 10.76 7.39 -13.46
CA PRO A 106 10.01 8.65 -13.44
C PRO A 106 10.83 9.88 -13.87
N LEU A 107 12.17 9.74 -14.01
CA LEU A 107 13.02 10.76 -14.62
C LEU A 107 12.99 10.71 -16.15
N ALA A 108 12.83 9.51 -16.72
CA ALA A 108 12.87 9.29 -18.16
C ALA A 108 11.62 9.79 -18.89
N GLY A 109 10.47 9.81 -18.21
CA GLY A 109 9.20 10.23 -18.79
C GLY A 109 8.04 10.19 -17.81
N TYR A 110 6.82 10.37 -18.32
CA TYR A 110 5.60 10.28 -17.52
C TYR A 110 5.27 8.83 -17.19
N ALA A 111 5.32 8.49 -15.91
CA ALA A 111 5.01 7.17 -15.37
C ALA A 111 3.65 7.19 -14.67
N ALA A 112 2.88 6.10 -14.78
CA ALA A 112 1.75 5.91 -13.89
C ALA A 112 2.27 5.57 -12.48
N LEU A 113 1.58 6.04 -11.46
CA LEU A 113 1.79 5.58 -10.08
C LEU A 113 0.79 4.45 -9.81
N HIS A 114 1.30 3.32 -9.37
CA HIS A 114 0.53 2.15 -8.98
C HIS A 114 0.60 1.97 -7.47
N LEU A 115 -0.52 1.61 -6.86
CA LEU A 115 -0.63 1.34 -5.43
C LEU A 115 -0.76 -0.16 -5.19
N GLY A 116 -0.05 -0.72 -4.21
CA GLY A 116 -0.29 -2.03 -3.58
C GLY A 116 -0.45 -3.26 -4.52
N PRO A 117 0.52 -4.20 -4.56
CA PRO A 117 0.29 -5.54 -5.10
C PRO A 117 -0.72 -6.39 -4.26
N PRO A 118 -1.21 -7.58 -4.68
CA PRO A 118 -1.15 -8.19 -6.01
C PRO A 118 -2.30 -7.70 -6.93
N HIS A 119 -2.86 -6.51 -6.65
CA HIS A 119 -3.72 -5.80 -7.60
C HIS A 119 -2.94 -4.66 -8.25
N SER A 120 -1.82 -5.01 -8.91
CA SER A 120 -0.90 -4.15 -9.69
C SER A 120 -1.55 -3.47 -10.91
N GLN A 121 -2.77 -3.02 -10.75
CA GLN A 121 -3.70 -2.56 -11.75
C GLN A 121 -4.34 -1.23 -11.32
N VAL A 122 -4.27 -0.87 -10.05
CA VAL A 122 -4.88 0.37 -9.59
C VAL A 122 -3.91 1.52 -9.82
N ALA A 123 -4.28 2.42 -10.73
CA ALA A 123 -3.49 3.59 -11.11
C ALA A 123 -4.10 4.85 -10.49
N LEU A 124 -3.31 5.90 -10.38
CA LEU A 124 -3.82 7.23 -10.08
C LEU A 124 -4.45 7.85 -11.34
N TYR A 125 -5.56 8.56 -11.16
CA TYR A 125 -6.26 9.32 -12.18
C TYR A 125 -6.54 10.74 -11.69
N ALA A 126 -6.64 11.68 -12.63
CA ALA A 126 -7.21 13.00 -12.34
C ALA A 126 -8.74 12.91 -12.45
N TYR A 127 -9.47 13.45 -11.48
CA TYR A 127 -10.94 13.33 -11.42
C TYR A 127 -11.68 14.03 -12.57
N GLY A 128 -10.98 14.82 -13.38
CA GLY A 128 -11.52 15.50 -14.54
C GLY A 128 -10.45 15.88 -15.54
N SER A 129 -10.75 16.90 -16.34
CA SER A 129 -9.89 17.39 -17.43
C SER A 129 -9.52 18.87 -17.33
N SER A 130 -9.75 19.51 -16.17
CA SER A 130 -9.39 20.89 -15.90
C SER A 130 -7.90 21.14 -16.05
N THR A 131 -7.54 22.28 -16.63
CA THR A 131 -6.17 22.80 -16.65
C THR A 131 -5.84 23.67 -15.44
N LYS A 132 -6.76 23.81 -14.48
CA LYS A 132 -6.55 24.59 -13.26
C LYS A 132 -6.26 23.70 -12.06
N TYR A 133 -7.13 22.72 -11.83
CA TYR A 133 -7.15 21.90 -10.63
C TYR A 133 -7.99 20.64 -10.87
N GLU A 134 -7.51 19.49 -10.42
CA GLU A 134 -8.30 18.25 -10.31
C GLU A 134 -7.89 17.45 -9.07
N TYR A 135 -8.86 16.86 -8.37
CA TYR A 135 -8.54 15.89 -7.32
C TYR A 135 -7.88 14.66 -7.93
N LEU A 136 -7.02 14.02 -7.14
CA LEU A 136 -6.52 12.70 -7.48
C LEU A 136 -7.43 11.62 -6.91
N ILE A 137 -7.71 10.65 -7.76
CA ILE A 137 -8.40 9.42 -7.39
C ILE A 137 -7.52 8.23 -7.75
N TYR A 138 -7.84 7.07 -7.21
CA TYR A 138 -7.30 5.79 -7.64
C TYR A 138 -8.44 4.88 -8.10
N GLY A 139 -8.18 4.03 -9.09
CA GLY A 139 -9.23 3.21 -9.67
C GLY A 139 -8.67 2.03 -10.47
N GLN A 140 -9.50 1.00 -10.64
CA GLN A 140 -9.13 -0.18 -11.43
C GLN A 140 -8.89 0.20 -12.92
N PRO A 141 -8.10 -0.58 -13.67
CA PRO A 141 -7.89 -0.34 -15.09
C PRO A 141 -9.22 -0.30 -15.83
N GLY A 142 -9.34 0.61 -16.78
CA GLY A 142 -10.58 0.78 -17.54
C GLY A 142 -11.63 1.64 -16.85
N TYR A 143 -11.28 2.38 -15.78
CA TYR A 143 -12.07 3.51 -15.31
C TYR A 143 -12.17 4.59 -16.41
N ALA A 144 -13.08 4.39 -17.36
CA ALA A 144 -13.10 5.07 -18.66
C ALA A 144 -13.46 6.56 -18.61
N LYS A 145 -13.83 7.08 -17.43
CA LYS A 145 -14.30 8.46 -17.26
C LYS A 145 -13.20 9.46 -16.94
N SER A 146 -12.02 8.99 -16.53
CA SER A 146 -10.93 9.85 -16.07
C SER A 146 -9.61 9.46 -16.74
N PRO A 147 -8.74 10.43 -17.09
CA PRO A 147 -7.42 10.14 -17.62
C PRO A 147 -6.49 9.62 -16.51
N ILE A 148 -5.67 8.62 -16.83
CA ILE A 148 -4.59 8.17 -15.93
C ILE A 148 -3.67 9.36 -15.68
N ALA A 149 -3.43 9.66 -14.41
CA ALA A 149 -2.52 10.71 -13.98
C ALA A 149 -1.08 10.21 -14.11
N ARG A 150 -0.56 10.21 -15.34
CA ARG A 150 0.85 9.89 -15.60
C ARG A 150 1.70 11.08 -15.18
N MET A 151 2.62 10.85 -14.25
CA MET A 151 3.42 11.89 -13.64
C MET A 151 4.90 11.71 -13.93
N LYS A 152 5.61 12.83 -14.12
CA LYS A 152 7.06 12.89 -14.25
C LYS A 152 7.65 13.46 -12.97
N ALA A 153 8.68 12.81 -12.43
CA ALA A 153 9.41 13.37 -11.30
C ALA A 153 10.32 14.51 -11.78
N VAL A 154 10.24 15.65 -11.12
CA VAL A 154 11.09 16.83 -11.37
C VAL A 154 11.80 17.18 -10.07
N ASN A 155 13.13 17.21 -10.09
CA ASN A 155 13.90 17.57 -8.91
C ASN A 155 13.51 18.99 -8.45
N SER A 156 13.24 19.15 -7.15
CA SER A 156 12.93 20.45 -6.55
C SER A 156 14.11 20.99 -5.74
N SER A 157 14.70 20.17 -4.87
CA SER A 157 15.92 20.50 -4.10
C SER A 157 16.49 19.27 -3.39
N GLY A 158 17.78 18.99 -3.58
CA GLY A 158 18.42 17.81 -2.98
C GLY A 158 17.72 16.53 -3.41
N ASP A 159 17.29 15.73 -2.44
CA ASP A 159 16.53 14.49 -2.66
C ASP A 159 15.00 14.70 -2.72
N HIS A 160 14.54 15.96 -2.69
CA HIS A 160 13.13 16.28 -2.88
C HIS A 160 12.78 16.42 -4.36
N PHE A 161 11.55 16.06 -4.68
CA PHE A 161 11.00 16.21 -6.01
C PHE A 161 9.55 16.67 -6.00
N ASN A 162 9.08 17.16 -7.13
CA ASN A 162 7.67 17.33 -7.40
C ASN A 162 7.22 16.31 -8.46
N LEU A 163 5.96 15.89 -8.39
CA LEU A 163 5.35 15.09 -9.45
C LEU A 163 4.57 16.01 -10.38
N ARG A 164 4.99 16.04 -11.65
CA ARG A 164 4.42 16.88 -12.70
C ARG A 164 3.48 16.05 -13.57
N TYR A 165 2.25 16.52 -13.74
CA TYR A 165 1.20 15.95 -14.56
C TYR A 165 0.95 16.83 -15.79
N GLU A 166 0.99 16.24 -16.98
CA GLU A 166 0.70 16.97 -18.22
C GLU A 166 -0.77 16.82 -18.60
N ILE A 167 -1.44 17.94 -18.83
CA ILE A 167 -2.82 17.96 -19.29
C ILE A 167 -3.05 19.07 -20.32
N ALA A 168 -3.64 18.71 -21.47
CA ALA A 168 -4.01 19.62 -22.55
C ALA A 168 -2.88 20.60 -22.96
N GLY A 169 -1.62 20.14 -22.94
CA GLY A 169 -0.45 20.95 -23.29
C GLY A 169 0.05 21.91 -22.20
N GLY A 170 -0.47 21.81 -20.98
CA GLY A 170 -0.03 22.55 -19.79
C GLY A 170 0.51 21.64 -18.68
N ASP A 171 1.33 22.22 -17.81
CA ASP A 171 1.90 21.55 -16.63
C ASP A 171 1.03 21.80 -15.39
N MET A 172 0.63 20.72 -14.73
CA MET A 172 0.11 20.70 -13.37
C MET A 172 1.06 19.89 -12.48
N TYR A 173 0.93 20.05 -11.17
CA TYR A 173 1.78 19.41 -10.18
C TYR A 173 0.93 18.78 -9.09
N LEU A 174 1.40 17.67 -8.53
CA LEU A 174 0.84 17.14 -7.29
C LEU A 174 0.99 18.18 -6.18
N CYS A 175 -0.12 18.40 -5.49
CA CYS A 175 -0.32 19.40 -4.48
C CYS A 175 -1.17 18.81 -3.35
N CYS A 176 -1.05 19.42 -2.18
CA CYS A 176 -1.83 19.08 -1.00
C CYS A 176 -1.74 20.26 -0.02
N ASP A 177 -2.83 20.57 0.67
CA ASP A 177 -2.83 21.68 1.64
C ASP A 177 -2.21 21.25 2.97
N ALA A 178 -1.77 22.22 3.77
CA ALA A 178 -1.16 21.99 5.08
C ALA A 178 -2.22 21.61 6.12
N ALA A 179 -2.09 20.42 6.71
CA ALA A 179 -2.88 19.89 7.82
C ALA A 179 -2.30 18.52 8.23
N SER A 180 -2.76 17.92 9.34
CA SER A 180 -2.39 16.54 9.73
C SER A 180 -2.73 15.51 8.65
N TRP A 181 -3.76 15.80 7.87
CA TRP A 181 -4.15 15.08 6.67
C TRP A 181 -4.79 16.04 5.65
N ASN A 182 -4.72 15.74 4.36
CA ASN A 182 -5.51 16.46 3.35
C ASN A 182 -5.62 15.70 2.03
N TRP A 183 -6.62 16.02 1.21
CA TRP A 183 -6.78 15.43 -0.12
C TRP A 183 -5.60 15.77 -1.02
N ALA A 184 -5.20 14.78 -1.82
CA ALA A 184 -4.21 14.94 -2.87
C ALA A 184 -4.91 15.42 -4.15
N TYR A 185 -4.29 16.38 -4.81
CA TYR A 185 -4.82 16.95 -6.04
C TYR A 185 -3.68 17.37 -6.97
N VAL A 186 -3.99 17.55 -8.24
CA VAL A 186 -3.11 18.21 -9.19
C VAL A 186 -3.57 19.66 -9.36
N GLY A 187 -2.63 20.61 -9.36
CA GLY A 187 -2.91 22.03 -9.54
C GLY A 187 -1.94 22.65 -10.54
N ASN A 188 -2.38 23.67 -11.28
CA ASN A 188 -1.48 24.46 -12.13
C ASN A 188 -0.53 25.33 -11.30
N THR A 189 0.23 26.20 -11.95
CA THR A 189 1.27 27.03 -11.30
C THR A 189 0.76 28.00 -10.24
N THR A 190 -0.55 28.27 -10.13
CA THR A 190 -1.09 29.13 -9.08
C THR A 190 -1.31 28.40 -7.76
N TYR A 191 -1.23 27.06 -7.76
CA TYR A 191 -1.33 26.23 -6.57
C TYR A 191 0.06 25.91 -6.01
N ARG A 192 0.15 25.78 -4.69
CA ARG A 192 1.40 25.40 -4.03
C ARG A 192 1.70 23.93 -4.32
N ARG A 193 2.82 23.72 -5.02
CA ARG A 193 3.40 22.40 -5.25
C ARG A 193 3.92 21.85 -3.95
N ILE A 194 3.71 20.56 -3.72
CA ILE A 194 4.25 19.91 -2.53
C ILE A 194 5.58 19.22 -2.85
N PRO A 195 6.68 19.53 -2.13
CA PRO A 195 7.90 18.74 -2.19
C PRO A 195 7.66 17.34 -1.62
N LEU A 196 8.18 16.34 -2.32
CA LEU A 196 7.99 14.92 -2.03
C LEU A 196 9.35 14.24 -1.91
N THR A 197 9.37 13.15 -1.16
CA THR A 197 10.50 12.21 -1.06
C THR A 197 9.98 10.79 -1.27
N ALA A 198 10.83 9.93 -1.82
CA ALA A 198 10.59 8.49 -1.86
C ALA A 198 11.31 7.86 -0.67
N ARG A 199 10.62 7.04 0.13
CA ARG A 199 11.19 6.47 1.35
C ARG A 199 10.84 4.99 1.51
N LYS A 200 11.64 4.28 2.31
CA LYS A 200 11.30 2.96 2.85
C LYS A 200 10.77 3.06 4.26
N PHE A 201 10.12 2.00 4.70
CA PHE A 201 9.49 1.92 6.02
C PHE A 201 10.14 0.85 6.88
N TYR A 202 10.56 1.23 8.10
CA TYR A 202 11.23 0.36 9.05
C TYR A 202 10.50 0.31 10.40
N LEU A 203 10.56 -0.86 11.04
CA LEU A 203 10.14 -1.05 12.43
C LEU A 203 11.29 -1.59 13.28
N ARG A 204 11.30 -1.22 14.56
CA ARG A 204 12.27 -1.71 15.54
C ARG A 204 11.74 -2.96 16.25
N LYS A 205 12.63 -3.63 16.97
CA LYS A 205 12.29 -4.77 17.82
C LYS A 205 11.06 -4.54 18.69
N ALA A 206 10.96 -3.40 19.38
CA ALA A 206 9.85 -3.12 20.29
C ALA A 206 8.49 -3.06 19.55
N ASP A 207 8.44 -2.41 18.39
CA ASP A 207 7.22 -2.29 17.59
C ASP A 207 6.82 -3.65 16.99
N LEU A 208 7.79 -4.39 16.44
CA LEU A 208 7.56 -5.75 15.93
C LEU A 208 7.05 -6.67 17.05
N PHE A 209 7.64 -6.61 18.23
CA PHE A 209 7.20 -7.41 19.38
C PHE A 209 5.75 -7.09 19.76
N THR A 210 5.37 -5.81 19.80
CA THR A 210 3.98 -5.38 20.05
C THR A 210 3.02 -5.95 18.99
N LEU A 211 3.33 -5.76 17.70
CA LEU A 211 2.47 -6.25 16.61
C LEU A 211 2.26 -7.77 16.65
N PHE A 212 3.31 -8.53 16.94
CA PHE A 212 3.22 -9.99 17.03
C PHE A 212 2.39 -10.44 18.23
N ARG A 213 2.51 -9.77 19.38
CA ARG A 213 1.69 -10.04 20.57
C ARG A 213 0.22 -9.73 20.34
N GLU A 214 -0.07 -8.63 19.64
CA GLU A 214 -1.44 -8.24 19.30
C GLU A 214 -2.07 -9.17 18.26
N THR A 215 -1.26 -9.68 17.33
CA THR A 215 -1.71 -10.65 16.32
C THR A 215 -2.10 -11.99 16.96
N TRP A 216 -1.33 -12.45 17.96
CA TRP A 216 -1.58 -13.72 18.66
C TRP A 216 -1.68 -13.54 20.18
N PRO A 217 -2.76 -12.94 20.70
CA PRO A 217 -2.87 -12.59 22.12
C PRO A 217 -2.96 -13.81 23.05
N SER A 218 -3.26 -15.00 22.50
CA SER A 218 -3.34 -16.25 23.25
C SER A 218 -2.04 -17.08 23.23
N ALA A 219 -1.00 -16.59 22.55
CA ALA A 219 0.33 -17.19 22.51
C ALA A 219 1.25 -16.56 23.56
N ASP A 220 2.15 -17.36 24.15
CA ASP A 220 3.16 -16.87 25.10
C ASP A 220 4.39 -16.33 24.34
N ILE A 221 4.20 -15.18 23.69
CA ILE A 221 5.27 -14.46 22.99
C ILE A 221 5.98 -13.56 24.00
N ASN A 222 7.23 -13.91 24.31
CA ASN A 222 8.10 -13.22 25.25
C ASN A 222 9.51 -13.06 24.65
N GLU A 223 10.43 -12.41 25.36
CA GLU A 223 11.80 -12.12 24.89
C GLU A 223 12.62 -13.39 24.55
N MET A 224 12.26 -14.56 25.09
CA MET A 224 12.94 -15.82 24.77
C MET A 224 12.36 -16.50 23.52
N SER A 225 11.06 -16.37 23.28
CA SER A 225 10.38 -16.92 22.10
C SER A 225 10.41 -15.98 20.90
N PHE A 226 10.63 -14.69 21.09
CA PHE A 226 10.75 -13.69 20.02
C PHE A 226 12.22 -13.31 19.78
N ARG A 227 12.86 -14.01 18.83
CA ARG A 227 14.25 -13.78 18.42
C ARG A 227 14.29 -12.76 17.30
N ASN A 228 14.57 -11.53 17.70
CA ASN A 228 14.91 -10.47 16.79
C ASN A 228 16.44 -10.34 16.77
N LEU A 229 17.04 -10.49 15.58
CA LEU A 229 18.49 -10.58 15.39
C LEU A 229 19.12 -9.27 14.89
N ASP A 230 18.32 -8.25 14.54
CA ASP A 230 18.77 -6.96 13.99
C ASP A 230 18.03 -5.76 14.64
N ASP A 231 18.53 -4.53 14.50
CA ASP A 231 17.92 -3.40 15.20
C ASP A 231 16.61 -2.90 14.54
N GLU A 232 16.56 -2.92 13.20
CA GLU A 232 15.52 -2.31 12.39
C GLU A 232 15.24 -3.17 11.16
N TYR A 233 13.95 -3.36 10.81
CA TYR A 233 13.53 -4.22 9.71
C TYR A 233 12.62 -3.50 8.72
N GLU A 234 12.86 -3.69 7.43
CA GLU A 234 12.02 -3.20 6.33
C GLU A 234 10.74 -4.03 6.17
N LEU A 235 9.61 -3.34 6.15
CA LEU A 235 8.30 -3.99 5.99
C LEU A 235 8.17 -4.49 4.56
N VAL A 236 7.55 -5.66 4.41
CA VAL A 236 7.54 -6.39 3.15
C VAL A 236 6.14 -6.43 2.60
N HIS A 237 5.96 -5.89 1.41
CA HIS A 237 4.72 -6.08 0.68
C HIS A 237 4.53 -7.56 0.28
N ALA A 238 3.30 -8.10 0.36
CA ALA A 238 2.99 -9.49 0.02
C ALA A 238 3.56 -9.95 -1.34
N ALA A 239 3.43 -9.16 -2.42
CA ALA A 239 4.06 -9.53 -3.69
C ALA A 239 5.59 -9.59 -3.68
N LYS A 240 6.31 -8.81 -2.85
CA LYS A 240 7.76 -8.97 -2.68
C LYS A 240 8.03 -10.29 -1.96
N ALA A 241 7.25 -10.64 -0.95
CA ALA A 241 7.34 -11.96 -0.30
C ALA A 241 7.06 -13.10 -1.30
N SER A 242 6.03 -12.98 -2.15
CA SER A 242 5.75 -13.94 -3.24
C SER A 242 6.85 -13.99 -4.29
N GLN A 243 7.45 -12.85 -4.65
CA GLN A 243 8.58 -12.80 -5.57
C GLN A 243 9.79 -13.54 -4.99
N ILE A 244 10.13 -13.30 -3.72
CA ILE A 244 11.21 -14.01 -3.02
C ILE A 244 10.93 -15.51 -3.00
N TYR A 245 9.70 -15.91 -2.67
CA TYR A 245 9.28 -17.31 -2.71
C TYR A 245 9.46 -17.93 -4.11
N ASN A 246 8.97 -17.28 -5.17
CA ASN A 246 9.11 -17.76 -6.53
C ASN A 246 10.59 -17.89 -6.94
N ASN A 247 11.41 -16.90 -6.58
CA ASN A 247 12.84 -16.88 -6.88
C ASN A 247 13.65 -17.90 -6.07
N SER A 248 13.14 -18.33 -4.91
CA SER A 248 13.80 -19.35 -4.07
C SER A 248 13.78 -20.75 -4.69
N GLY A 249 12.85 -21.01 -5.61
CA GLY A 249 12.64 -22.33 -6.19
C GLY A 249 11.93 -23.33 -5.28
N LEU A 250 11.48 -22.93 -4.08
CA LEU A 250 10.81 -23.80 -3.11
C LEU A 250 9.59 -24.55 -3.66
N GLY A 251 8.83 -23.93 -4.58
CA GLY A 251 7.69 -24.59 -5.22
C GLY A 251 8.03 -25.83 -6.06
N ASN A 252 9.32 -26.10 -6.31
CA ASN A 252 9.79 -27.30 -7.01
C ASN A 252 10.10 -28.47 -6.07
N PHE A 253 10.14 -28.23 -4.76
CA PHE A 253 10.41 -29.26 -3.77
C PHE A 253 9.10 -29.90 -3.30
N ARG A 254 9.19 -31.17 -2.89
CA ARG A 254 8.07 -31.87 -2.26
C ARG A 254 8.43 -32.13 -0.80
N TYR A 255 7.41 -32.08 0.05
CA TYR A 255 7.52 -32.51 1.43
C TYR A 255 8.05 -33.94 1.51
N VAL A 256 9.12 -34.12 2.27
CA VAL A 256 9.64 -35.44 2.68
C VAL A 256 9.94 -35.37 4.16
N LYS A 257 9.16 -36.12 4.95
CA LYS A 257 9.23 -36.10 6.41
C LYS A 257 10.67 -36.24 6.93
N GLU A 258 11.09 -35.32 7.81
CA GLU A 258 12.43 -35.20 8.42
C GLU A 258 13.61 -35.02 7.45
N VAL A 259 13.37 -34.88 6.14
CA VAL A 259 14.44 -34.73 5.11
C VAL A 259 14.35 -33.39 4.42
N PHE A 260 13.13 -32.98 4.08
CA PHE A 260 12.81 -31.66 3.55
C PHE A 260 11.35 -31.37 3.91
N ASP A 261 11.15 -30.97 5.16
CA ASP A 261 9.81 -30.76 5.72
C ASP A 261 9.58 -29.31 6.17
N CYS A 262 8.54 -29.06 6.97
CA CYS A 262 8.11 -27.70 7.29
C CYS A 262 9.23 -26.77 7.76
N ASP A 263 10.19 -27.26 8.57
CA ASP A 263 11.28 -26.40 9.05
C ASP A 263 12.29 -26.07 7.95
N ASP A 264 12.68 -27.04 7.11
CA ASP A 264 13.58 -26.83 5.97
C ASP A 264 13.02 -25.79 4.99
N PHE A 265 11.73 -25.91 4.64
CA PHE A 265 11.04 -24.92 3.80
C PHE A 265 11.09 -23.52 4.44
N GLY A 266 10.84 -23.43 5.75
CA GLY A 266 10.89 -22.18 6.51
C GLY A 266 12.29 -21.53 6.52
N TYR A 267 13.33 -22.34 6.74
CA TYR A 267 14.73 -21.89 6.78
C TYR A 267 15.23 -21.43 5.41
N VAL A 268 14.96 -22.20 4.36
CA VAL A 268 15.36 -21.84 2.99
C VAL A 268 14.69 -20.54 2.55
N MET A 269 13.41 -20.32 2.89
CA MET A 269 12.72 -19.08 2.57
C MET A 269 13.35 -17.87 3.30
N LYS A 270 13.73 -18.02 4.58
CA LYS A 270 14.44 -16.96 5.32
C LYS A 270 15.81 -16.66 4.71
N ALA A 271 16.55 -17.69 4.32
CA ALA A 271 17.83 -17.53 3.62
C ALA A 271 17.65 -16.79 2.28
N ALA A 272 16.63 -17.14 1.50
CA ALA A 272 16.30 -16.48 0.24
C ALA A 272 15.95 -14.99 0.44
N ALA A 273 15.15 -14.67 1.46
CA ALA A 273 14.82 -13.29 1.80
C ALA A 273 16.05 -12.47 2.20
N SER A 274 16.95 -13.07 2.99
CA SER A 274 18.20 -12.43 3.41
C SER A 274 19.13 -12.16 2.22
N LYS A 275 19.24 -13.12 1.29
CA LYS A 275 19.97 -12.94 0.04
C LYS A 275 19.36 -11.82 -0.82
N GLN A 276 18.03 -11.78 -0.95
CA GLN A 276 17.36 -10.74 -1.71
C GLN A 276 17.60 -9.35 -1.09
N ALA A 277 17.54 -9.22 0.24
CA ALA A 277 17.83 -7.95 0.92
C ALA A 277 19.27 -7.47 0.65
N TYR A 278 20.24 -8.38 0.64
CA TYR A 278 21.62 -8.07 0.27
C TYR A 278 21.76 -7.58 -1.19
N ASP A 279 21.08 -8.26 -2.11
CA ASP A 279 21.10 -7.89 -3.54
C ASP A 279 20.42 -6.53 -3.78
N ASP A 280 19.27 -6.28 -3.15
CA ASP A 280 18.56 -4.99 -3.19
C ASP A 280 19.42 -3.87 -2.59
N ASN A 281 20.12 -4.14 -1.48
CA ASN A 281 21.03 -3.18 -0.86
C ASN A 281 22.17 -2.79 -1.82
N ARG A 282 22.79 -3.77 -2.48
CA ARG A 282 23.82 -3.52 -3.50
C ARG A 282 23.28 -2.70 -4.67
N ALA A 283 22.08 -3.02 -5.15
CA ALA A 283 21.44 -2.29 -6.25
C ALA A 283 21.14 -0.83 -5.88
N ALA A 284 20.77 -0.57 -4.63
CA ALA A 284 20.56 0.77 -4.09
C ALA A 284 21.87 1.53 -3.76
N GLY A 285 23.05 1.00 -4.13
CA GLY A 285 24.34 1.63 -3.85
C GLY A 285 24.68 1.70 -2.35
N GLY A 286 24.12 0.80 -1.54
CA GLY A 286 24.30 0.78 -0.09
C GLY A 286 23.45 1.80 0.68
N ALA A 287 22.59 2.58 0.01
CA ALA A 287 21.78 3.63 0.64
C ALA A 287 20.58 3.09 1.44
N VAL A 288 20.15 1.86 1.20
CA VAL A 288 18.95 1.25 1.81
C VAL A 288 19.36 -0.05 2.49
N VAL A 289 20.00 0.04 3.66
CA VAL A 289 20.43 -1.14 4.43
C VAL A 289 19.38 -1.40 5.50
N ARG A 290 18.45 -2.34 5.34
CA ARG A 290 17.82 -3.02 6.49
C ARG A 290 17.43 -4.44 6.08
N PRO A 291 17.52 -5.44 6.98
CA PRO A 291 16.92 -6.75 6.74
C PRO A 291 15.41 -6.59 6.53
N TYR A 292 14.81 -7.47 5.75
CA TYR A 292 13.36 -7.53 5.66
C TYR A 292 12.77 -8.07 6.96
N ALA A 293 11.64 -7.51 7.39
CA ALA A 293 10.77 -8.03 8.44
C ALA A 293 10.09 -9.32 7.98
N LEU A 294 10.89 -10.31 7.60
CA LEU A 294 10.52 -11.61 7.08
C LEU A 294 11.42 -12.65 7.74
N GLY A 295 10.78 -13.55 8.47
CA GLY A 295 11.40 -14.57 9.27
C GLY A 295 10.68 -15.90 9.18
N PHE A 296 10.83 -16.71 10.22
CA PHE A 296 10.08 -17.95 10.40
C PHE A 296 9.44 -18.02 11.78
N VAL A 297 8.35 -18.78 11.87
CA VAL A 297 7.58 -18.97 13.08
C VAL A 297 7.27 -20.46 13.25
N TRP A 298 7.49 -20.95 14.46
CA TRP A 298 7.03 -22.25 14.91
C TRP A 298 5.74 -22.07 15.68
N GLY A 299 4.73 -22.81 15.28
CA GLY A 299 3.40 -22.78 15.87
C GLY A 299 2.94 -24.17 16.28
N ILE A 300 2.10 -24.21 17.32
CA ILE A 300 1.47 -25.44 17.78
C ILE A 300 -0.05 -25.31 17.72
N SER A 301 -0.72 -26.39 17.32
CA SER A 301 -2.17 -26.52 17.31
C SER A 301 -2.56 -27.93 17.75
N GLY A 302 -2.94 -28.10 19.01
CA GLY A 302 -3.14 -29.43 19.60
C GLY A 302 -1.86 -30.28 19.56
N PRO A 303 -1.87 -31.50 18.98
CA PRO A 303 -0.67 -32.32 18.85
C PRO A 303 0.20 -31.94 17.64
N TYR A 304 -0.22 -30.98 16.81
CA TYR A 304 0.45 -30.65 15.55
C TYR A 304 1.38 -29.44 15.74
N SER A 305 2.65 -29.61 15.36
CA SER A 305 3.61 -28.51 15.20
C SER A 305 3.76 -28.19 13.72
N HIS A 306 3.98 -26.92 13.40
CA HIS A 306 4.24 -26.49 12.03
C HIS A 306 5.16 -25.28 12.01
N VAL A 307 5.99 -25.21 10.96
CA VAL A 307 6.83 -24.06 10.67
C VAL A 307 6.32 -23.38 9.41
N ALA A 308 6.19 -22.06 9.49
CA ALA A 308 5.86 -21.22 8.35
C ALA A 308 6.78 -19.99 8.35
N ASN A 309 6.72 -19.20 7.28
CA ASN A 309 7.36 -17.90 7.27
C ASN A 309 6.38 -16.83 7.75
N VAL A 310 6.91 -15.81 8.40
CA VAL A 310 6.13 -14.69 8.92
C VAL A 310 6.74 -13.39 8.42
N PHE A 311 5.91 -12.40 8.09
CA PHE A 311 6.38 -11.07 7.74
C PHE A 311 5.41 -9.97 8.18
N VAL A 312 5.85 -8.72 8.19
CA VAL A 312 4.98 -7.55 8.46
C VAL A 312 4.88 -6.71 7.19
N ASP A 313 3.66 -6.41 6.76
CA ASP A 313 3.40 -5.56 5.59
C ASP A 313 3.28 -4.07 5.94
N TYR A 314 3.17 -3.21 4.93
CA TYR A 314 3.12 -1.75 5.12
C TYR A 314 1.92 -1.24 5.94
N THR A 315 0.87 -2.06 6.10
CA THR A 315 -0.28 -1.75 6.95
C THR A 315 -0.02 -2.07 8.42
N GLY A 316 1.17 -2.60 8.75
CA GLY A 316 1.50 -3.14 10.07
C GLY A 316 0.85 -4.49 10.35
N THR A 317 0.25 -5.14 9.35
CA THR A 317 -0.37 -6.45 9.53
C THR A 317 0.71 -7.54 9.49
N VAL A 318 0.74 -8.37 10.52
CA VAL A 318 1.53 -9.60 10.52
C VAL A 318 0.87 -10.61 9.59
N LYS A 319 1.63 -11.16 8.65
CA LYS A 319 1.22 -12.13 7.65
C LYS A 319 1.99 -13.43 7.81
N ILE A 320 1.36 -14.54 7.43
CA ILE A 320 2.00 -15.84 7.29
C ILE A 320 2.12 -16.18 5.81
N LEU A 321 3.30 -16.66 5.42
CA LEU A 321 3.56 -17.30 4.13
C LEU A 321 3.79 -18.79 4.38
N GLU A 322 3.01 -19.64 3.73
CA GLU A 322 3.18 -21.09 3.72
C GLU A 322 4.25 -21.47 2.69
N PRO A 323 5.51 -21.77 3.10
CA PRO A 323 6.60 -21.95 2.15
C PRO A 323 6.50 -23.23 1.31
N GLN A 324 5.60 -24.16 1.63
CA GLN A 324 5.35 -25.33 0.78
C GLN A 324 4.44 -25.01 -0.41
N SER A 325 3.67 -23.92 -0.36
CA SER A 325 2.68 -23.57 -1.41
C SER A 325 2.80 -22.15 -1.94
N GLY A 326 3.49 -21.26 -1.21
CA GLY A 326 3.53 -19.82 -1.48
C GLY A 326 2.27 -19.06 -1.04
N ARG A 327 1.30 -19.73 -0.41
CA ARG A 327 0.05 -19.11 0.06
C ARG A 327 0.32 -18.11 1.18
N ILE A 328 -0.26 -16.92 1.09
CA ILE A 328 -0.17 -15.87 2.11
C ILE A 328 -1.53 -15.67 2.78
N VAL A 329 -1.54 -15.53 4.10
CA VAL A 329 -2.72 -15.16 4.91
C VAL A 329 -2.36 -14.17 6.01
N ASP A 330 -3.37 -13.54 6.61
CA ASP A 330 -3.19 -12.78 7.84
C ASP A 330 -2.76 -13.70 8.98
N GLY A 331 -1.86 -13.23 9.85
CA GLY A 331 -1.33 -14.03 10.96
C GLY A 331 -2.41 -14.51 11.93
N LYS A 332 -3.42 -13.68 12.20
CA LYS A 332 -4.59 -14.02 13.03
C LYS A 332 -5.43 -15.20 12.48
N ASP A 333 -5.27 -15.50 11.20
CA ASP A 333 -6.00 -16.55 10.46
C ASP A 333 -5.09 -17.76 10.16
N TRP A 334 -3.91 -17.84 10.81
CA TRP A 334 -3.04 -18.99 10.71
C TRP A 334 -3.61 -20.19 11.45
N GLN A 335 -4.04 -21.20 10.68
CA GLN A 335 -4.75 -22.36 11.21
C GLN A 335 -4.40 -23.62 10.43
N TYR A 336 -4.47 -24.75 11.13
CA TYR A 336 -4.33 -26.10 10.56
C TYR A 336 -5.60 -26.51 9.83
N ASP A 337 -6.76 -26.31 10.48
CA ASP A 337 -8.09 -26.53 9.91
C ASP A 337 -9.08 -25.47 10.45
N SER A 338 -10.37 -25.61 10.15
CA SER A 338 -11.42 -24.65 10.55
C SER A 338 -11.60 -24.50 12.06
N ASN A 339 -11.13 -25.45 12.87
CA ASN A 339 -11.31 -25.50 14.32
C ASN A 339 -10.00 -25.31 15.09
N HIS A 340 -8.85 -25.40 14.40
CA HIS A 340 -7.54 -25.52 15.03
C HIS A 340 -6.59 -24.41 14.56
N LYS A 341 -6.53 -23.30 15.33
CA LYS A 341 -5.59 -22.19 15.10
C LYS A 341 -4.21 -22.49 15.66
N TYR A 342 -3.17 -22.15 14.90
CA TYR A 342 -1.80 -22.22 15.40
C TYR A 342 -1.54 -21.11 16.42
N LYS A 343 -0.82 -21.47 17.48
CA LYS A 343 -0.27 -20.53 18.46
C LYS A 343 1.25 -20.52 18.30
N PRO A 344 1.85 -19.38 17.93
CA PRO A 344 3.30 -19.25 17.89
C PRO A 344 3.91 -19.57 19.26
N TYR A 345 5.00 -20.31 19.28
CA TYR A 345 5.83 -20.48 20.48
C TYR A 345 7.30 -20.13 20.23
N PHE A 346 7.69 -19.93 18.98
CA PHE A 346 9.00 -19.40 18.60
C PHE A 346 8.90 -18.60 17.31
N ILE A 347 9.48 -17.41 17.27
CA ILE A 347 9.53 -16.51 16.13
C ILE A 347 10.98 -16.05 15.99
N CYS A 348 11.51 -16.09 14.77
CA CYS A 348 12.81 -15.52 14.46
C CYS A 348 12.72 -14.62 13.22
N LEU A 349 13.12 -13.35 13.36
CA LEU A 349 13.18 -12.36 12.28
C LEU A 349 14.63 -12.08 11.88
#